data_AF-A0A535EXB9-F1
#
_entry.id   AF-A0A535EXB9-F1
#
_cell.length_a   1.000
_cell.length_b   1.000
_cell.length_c   1.000
_cell.angle_alpha   90.00
_cell.angle_beta   90.00
_cell.angle_gamma   90.00
#
_symmetry.space_group_name_H-M   'P 1'
#
loop_
_entity.id
_entity.type
_entity.pdbx_description
1 polymer ?
#
loop_
_entity_poly.entity_id
_entity_poly.type
_entity_poly.pdbx_seq_one_letter_code
_entity_poly.pdbx_strand_id
1 'polypeptide(L)'
;MMSSLAKWPVCGNAFWWADRLIRLAQTSQVSLDGQTYSLDHLEERKALAEVIADRMTTLTSSVDQDQFIASLCEALHVPVAALPEEAPIPLLTWAQVQEMQESGLVSFGAHTRHHPDLAQLVSPIEAQSEVGACRAILEQQLRHPMEIFAYPYGHVGDYGLSAAKQAGYTWAV
;
A
#
# COMPACT_ATOMS: atom_id res chain seq x y z
N MET A 1 7.10 26.49 13.36
CA MET A 1 7.27 26.42 11.90
C MET A 1 7.56 24.97 11.58
N MET A 2 6.52 24.13 11.53
CA MET A 2 6.66 22.69 11.26
C MET A 2 6.90 22.58 9.76
N SER A 3 8.17 22.43 9.37
CA SER A 3 8.50 22.13 7.98
C SER A 3 7.74 20.88 7.60
N SER A 4 7.07 20.93 6.46
CA SER A 4 6.50 19.78 5.75
C SER A 4 7.47 18.61 5.87
N LEU A 5 7.19 17.68 6.78
CA LEU A 5 7.85 16.38 6.77
C LEU A 5 7.56 15.81 5.38
N ALA A 6 8.62 15.34 4.73
CA ALA A 6 8.59 14.87 3.35
C ALA A 6 7.35 13.99 3.15
N LYS A 7 6.57 14.28 2.11
CA LYS A 7 5.35 13.56 1.74
C LYS A 7 5.66 12.07 1.68
N TRP A 8 5.32 11.35 2.75
CA TRP A 8 5.54 9.91 2.80
C TRP A 8 4.60 9.28 1.77
N PRO A 9 5.09 8.41 0.88
CA PRO A 9 4.25 7.80 -0.15
C PRO A 9 3.43 6.69 0.51
N VAL A 10 2.37 7.07 1.23
CA VAL A 10 1.42 6.12 1.83
C VAL A 10 0.59 5.42 0.74
N CYS A 11 0.48 6.01 -0.45
CA CYS A 11 -0.25 5.42 -1.56
C CYS A 11 0.69 4.64 -2.50
N GLY A 12 0.59 3.31 -2.48
CA GLY A 12 1.18 2.40 -3.47
C GLY A 12 2.49 1.69 -3.08
N ASN A 13 3.09 2.02 -1.92
CA ASN A 13 4.42 1.52 -1.51
C ASN A 13 4.42 0.69 -0.22
N ALA A 14 3.26 0.22 0.25
CA ALA A 14 3.11 -0.41 1.57
C ALA A 14 4.01 -1.64 1.79
N PHE A 15 4.47 -2.32 0.72
CA PHE A 15 5.17 -3.59 0.82
C PHE A 15 6.66 -3.52 1.24
N TRP A 16 7.32 -2.34 1.18
CA TRP A 16 8.79 -2.26 1.38
C TRP A 16 9.29 -1.19 2.36
N TRP A 17 8.44 -0.23 2.77
CA TRP A 17 8.88 0.89 3.60
C TRP A 17 9.18 0.47 5.04
N ALA A 18 8.41 -0.47 5.61
CA ALA A 18 8.63 -0.97 6.97
C ALA A 18 9.95 -1.74 7.08
N ASP A 19 10.21 -2.67 6.16
CA ASP A 19 11.49 -3.41 6.08
C ASP A 19 12.68 -2.44 5.90
N ARG A 20 12.49 -1.37 5.13
CA ARG A 20 13.52 -0.32 4.97
C ARG A 20 13.82 0.41 6.28
N LEU A 21 12.81 0.86 7.03
CA LEU A 21 13.02 1.51 8.32
C LEU A 21 13.73 0.59 9.31
N ILE A 22 13.35 -0.68 9.35
CA ILE A 22 13.98 -1.69 10.20
C ILE A 22 15.45 -1.88 9.81
N ARG A 23 15.82 -1.87 8.52
CA ARG A 23 17.22 -1.94 8.07
C ARG A 23 18.06 -0.71 8.44
N LEU A 24 17.42 0.44 8.58
CA LEU A 24 18.08 1.70 8.97
C LEU A 24 18.15 1.87 10.50
N ALA A 25 17.57 0.95 11.27
CA ALA A 25 17.52 1.04 12.72
C ALA A 25 18.94 1.04 13.32
N GLN A 26 19.14 1.88 14.34
CA GLN A 26 20.41 1.96 15.09
C GLN A 26 20.28 1.34 16.50
N THR A 27 19.27 0.50 16.68
CA THR A 27 19.02 -0.29 17.89
C THR A 27 18.98 -1.77 17.53
N SER A 28 19.26 -2.64 18.51
CA SER A 28 19.11 -4.09 18.35
C SER A 28 17.72 -4.59 18.75
N GLN A 29 16.88 -3.74 19.35
CA GLN A 29 15.51 -4.09 19.75
C GLN A 29 14.59 -2.87 19.71
N VAL A 30 13.30 -3.11 19.53
CA VAL A 30 12.26 -2.08 19.55
C VAL A 30 10.99 -2.62 20.19
N SER A 31 10.26 -1.76 20.90
CA SER A 31 8.96 -2.10 21.47
C SER A 31 7.84 -1.38 20.73
N LEU A 32 6.84 -2.15 20.27
CA LEU A 32 5.66 -1.67 19.57
C LEU A 32 4.43 -2.42 20.06
N ASP A 33 3.35 -1.70 20.37
CA ASP A 33 2.08 -2.25 20.88
C ASP A 33 2.23 -3.23 22.07
N GLY A 34 3.19 -2.94 22.96
CA GLY A 34 3.45 -3.75 24.15
C GLY A 34 4.25 -5.03 23.91
N GLN A 35 4.65 -5.31 22.67
CA GLN A 35 5.58 -6.39 22.33
C GLN A 35 6.96 -5.82 22.02
N THR A 36 8.01 -6.61 22.28
CA THR A 36 9.40 -6.22 21.96
C THR A 36 9.95 -7.18 20.92
N TYR A 37 10.58 -6.60 19.90
CA TYR A 37 11.13 -7.30 18.75
C TYR A 37 12.64 -7.11 18.72
N SER A 38 13.39 -8.20 18.64
CA SER A 38 14.81 -8.22 18.35
C SER A 38 15.04 -8.01 16.86
N LEU A 39 15.86 -7.02 16.53
CA LEU A 39 16.23 -6.71 15.15
C LEU A 39 17.40 -7.57 14.65
N ASP A 40 18.00 -8.39 15.50
CA ASP A 40 19.05 -9.34 15.12
C ASP A 40 18.47 -10.61 14.46
N HIS A 41 17.21 -10.93 14.74
CA HIS A 41 16.53 -12.13 14.24
C HIS A 41 15.64 -11.84 13.04
N LEU A 42 15.82 -12.60 11.94
CA LEU A 42 15.06 -12.38 10.70
C LEU A 42 13.55 -12.52 10.89
N GLU A 43 13.10 -13.50 11.65
CA GLU A 43 11.68 -13.77 11.86
C GLU A 43 11.02 -12.66 12.68
N GLU A 44 11.71 -12.11 13.69
CA GLU A 44 11.20 -10.98 14.48
C GLU A 44 11.19 -9.67 13.68
N ARG A 45 12.17 -9.45 12.78
CA ARG A 45 12.14 -8.33 11.83
C ARG A 45 10.92 -8.42 10.90
N LYS A 46 10.63 -9.61 10.37
CA LYS A 46 9.45 -9.82 9.52
C LYS A 46 8.15 -9.57 10.28
N ALA A 47 8.02 -10.14 11.48
CA ALA A 47 6.86 -9.93 12.33
C ALA A 47 6.64 -8.44 12.66
N LEU A 48 7.73 -7.72 12.99
CA LEU A 48 7.66 -6.27 13.19
C LEU A 48 7.23 -5.53 11.92
N ALA A 49 7.75 -5.91 10.75
CA ALA A 49 7.38 -5.29 9.47
C ALA A 49 5.89 -5.49 9.16
N GLU A 50 5.34 -6.68 9.43
CA GLU A 50 3.92 -6.99 9.30
C GLU A 50 3.07 -6.13 10.24
N VAL A 51 3.44 -6.04 11.53
CA VAL A 51 2.72 -5.23 12.52
C VAL A 51 2.73 -3.74 12.14
N ILE A 52 3.88 -3.23 11.68
CA ILE A 52 4.00 -1.85 11.20
C ILE A 52 3.11 -1.61 9.97
N ALA A 53 3.10 -2.53 9.01
CA ALA A 53 2.30 -2.45 7.81
C ALA A 53 0.80 -2.47 8.12
N ASP A 54 0.35 -3.44 8.92
CA ASP A 54 -1.04 -3.57 9.37
C ASP A 54 -1.50 -2.32 10.12
N ARG A 55 -0.66 -1.81 11.04
CA ARG A 55 -1.00 -0.58 11.76
C ARG A 55 -1.24 0.57 10.80
N MET A 56 -0.38 0.76 9.80
CA MET A 56 -0.55 1.84 8.81
C MET A 56 -1.82 1.70 7.97
N THR A 57 -2.28 0.49 7.65
CA THR A 57 -3.53 0.31 6.88
C THR A 57 -4.77 0.70 7.70
N THR A 58 -4.70 0.59 9.03
CA THR A 58 -5.80 1.03 9.93
C THR A 58 -5.88 2.54 10.14
N LEU A 59 -4.84 3.30 9.83
CA LEU A 59 -4.80 4.75 10.02
C LEU A 59 -5.45 5.45 8.82
N THR A 60 -6.56 6.15 9.05
CA THR A 60 -7.38 6.77 7.99
C THR A 60 -7.02 8.23 7.68
N SER A 61 -6.17 8.84 8.50
CA SER A 61 -5.74 10.23 8.38
C SER A 61 -4.24 10.31 8.10
N SER A 62 -3.84 11.20 7.20
CA SER A 62 -2.42 11.48 6.94
C SER A 62 -1.69 11.98 8.18
N VAL A 63 -2.38 12.70 9.09
CA VAL A 63 -1.79 13.20 10.33
C VAL A 63 -1.43 12.05 11.27
N ASP A 64 -2.31 11.05 11.40
CA ASP A 64 -2.07 9.91 12.27
C ASP A 64 -0.96 9.01 11.70
N GLN A 65 -0.93 8.85 10.38
CA GLN A 65 0.14 8.14 9.67
C GLN A 65 1.50 8.82 9.88
N ASP A 66 1.57 10.14 9.70
CA ASP A 66 2.79 10.92 9.93
C ASP A 66 3.25 10.81 11.39
N GLN A 67 2.34 10.88 12.34
CA GLN A 67 2.65 10.75 13.77
C GLN A 67 3.16 9.35 14.11
N PHE A 68 2.54 8.31 13.54
CA PHE A 68 2.98 6.93 13.73
C PHE A 68 4.38 6.70 13.16
N ILE A 69 4.64 7.15 11.93
CA ILE A 69 5.96 7.06 11.29
C ILE A 69 7.01 7.81 12.13
N ALA A 70 6.70 9.01 12.62
CA ALA A 70 7.61 9.76 13.49
C ALA A 70 7.97 8.98 14.76
N SER A 71 6.98 8.37 15.42
CA SER A 71 7.22 7.53 16.61
C SER A 71 8.04 6.28 16.31
N LEU A 72 7.87 5.66 15.13
CA LEU A 72 8.66 4.51 14.71
C LEU A 72 10.12 4.89 14.44
N CYS A 73 10.37 6.01 13.75
CA CYS A 73 11.71 6.51 13.52
C CYS A 73 12.45 6.79 14.83
N GLU A 74 11.77 7.36 15.82
CA GLU A 74 12.32 7.57 17.17
C GLU A 74 12.64 6.23 17.85
N ALA A 75 11.68 5.30 17.89
CA ALA A 75 11.85 4.00 18.54
C ALA A 75 12.95 3.14 17.92
N LEU A 76 13.12 3.22 16.59
CA LEU A 76 14.17 2.53 15.84
C LEU A 76 15.52 3.28 15.85
N HIS A 77 15.58 4.48 16.43
CA HIS A 77 16.73 5.38 16.35
C HIS A 77 17.21 5.62 14.91
N VAL A 78 16.28 5.74 13.95
CA VAL A 78 16.61 6.05 12.56
C VAL A 78 16.98 7.55 12.49
N PRO A 79 18.20 7.91 12.07
CA PRO A 79 18.53 9.31 11.87
C PRO A 79 17.68 9.86 10.72
N VAL A 80 17.01 10.98 10.93
CA VAL A 80 16.24 11.64 9.85
C VAL A 80 17.13 11.96 8.64
N ALA A 81 18.42 12.23 8.86
CA ALA A 81 19.41 12.45 7.81
C ALA A 81 19.80 11.18 7.01
N ALA A 82 19.51 9.98 7.54
CA ALA A 82 19.74 8.70 6.87
C ALA A 82 18.52 8.24 6.06
N LEU A 83 17.37 8.90 6.24
CA LEU A 83 16.23 8.73 5.35
C LEU A 83 16.58 9.40 4.01
N PRO A 84 16.54 8.68 2.89
CA PRO A 84 16.71 9.32 1.59
C PRO A 84 15.62 10.37 1.41
N GLU A 85 15.97 11.50 0.78
CA GLU A 85 14.99 12.47 0.30
C GLU A 85 14.22 11.78 -0.84
N GLU A 86 13.14 11.08 -0.51
CA GLU A 86 12.40 10.29 -1.49
C GLU A 86 11.60 11.24 -2.38
N ALA A 87 12.12 11.49 -3.58
CA ALA A 87 11.26 11.88 -4.68
C ALA A 87 10.17 10.80 -4.82
N PRO A 88 8.89 11.17 -4.91
CA PRO A 88 7.82 10.19 -5.07
C PRO A 88 8.19 9.27 -6.24
N ILE A 89 8.14 7.95 -6.01
CA ILE A 89 8.36 6.99 -7.09
C ILE A 89 7.31 7.32 -8.15
N PRO A 90 7.73 7.72 -9.37
CA PRO A 90 6.79 8.15 -10.37
C PRO A 90 5.88 6.97 -10.71
N LEU A 91 4.58 7.15 -10.54
CA LEU A 91 3.59 6.22 -11.08
C LEU A 91 3.70 6.20 -12.60
N LEU A 92 3.36 5.06 -13.21
CA LEU A 92 3.30 4.97 -14.66
C LEU A 92 2.30 6.00 -15.19
N THR A 93 2.73 6.76 -16.18
CA THR A 93 1.83 7.64 -16.96
C THR A 93 1.00 6.78 -17.91
N TRP A 94 -0.17 7.27 -18.32
CA TRP A 94 -1.01 6.56 -19.30
C TRP A 94 -0.28 6.28 -20.62
N ALA A 95 0.62 7.18 -21.06
CA ALA A 95 1.43 6.96 -22.25
C ALA A 95 2.36 5.75 -22.10
N GLN A 96 3.02 5.61 -20.94
CA GLN A 96 3.88 4.46 -20.65
C GLN A 96 3.07 3.16 -20.53
N VAL A 97 1.89 3.21 -19.89
CA VAL A 97 0.99 2.06 -19.80
C VAL A 97 0.55 1.60 -21.19
N GLN A 98 0.18 2.54 -22.06
CA GLN A 98 -0.22 2.24 -23.44
C GLN A 98 0.95 1.68 -24.26
N GLU A 99 2.14 2.26 -24.17
CA GLU A 99 3.36 1.75 -24.82
C GLU A 99 3.64 0.30 -24.40
N MET A 100 3.56 0.00 -23.10
CA MET A 100 3.76 -1.36 -22.59
C MET A 100 2.69 -2.33 -23.08
N GLN A 101 1.41 -1.92 -23.11
CA GLN A 101 0.33 -2.74 -23.63
C GLN A 101 0.50 -3.03 -25.13
N GLU A 102 0.86 -2.01 -25.92
CA GLU A 102 1.06 -2.13 -27.38
C GLU A 102 2.22 -3.05 -27.75
N SER A 103 3.18 -3.26 -26.84
CA SER A 103 4.25 -4.24 -27.03
C SER A 103 3.76 -5.69 -27.13
N GLY A 104 2.56 -5.99 -26.59
CA GLY A 104 2.02 -7.34 -26.46
C GLY A 104 2.73 -8.24 -25.43
N LEU A 105 3.73 -7.72 -24.71
CA LEU A 105 4.46 -8.45 -23.66
C LEU A 105 3.91 -8.19 -22.26
N VAL A 106 3.16 -7.10 -22.07
CA VAL A 106 2.65 -6.66 -20.78
C VAL A 106 1.12 -6.53 -20.83
N SER A 107 0.46 -7.05 -19.80
CA SER A 107 -0.97 -6.89 -19.57
C SER A 107 -1.21 -6.20 -18.24
N PHE A 108 -2.28 -5.40 -18.16
CA PHE A 108 -2.67 -4.70 -16.93
C PHE A 108 -3.95 -5.30 -16.35
N GLY A 109 -3.99 -5.42 -15.02
CA GLY A 109 -5.17 -5.78 -14.24
C GLY A 109 -5.58 -4.65 -13.30
N ALA A 110 -6.78 -4.75 -12.75
CA ALA A 110 -7.30 -3.77 -11.82
C ALA A 110 -6.83 -4.02 -10.38
N HIS A 111 -6.61 -2.96 -9.60
CA HIS A 111 -6.11 -3.05 -8.22
C HIS A 111 -6.75 -2.01 -7.29
N THR A 112 -8.08 -1.83 -7.42
CA THR A 112 -8.89 -0.74 -6.83
C THR A 112 -8.48 0.66 -7.32
N ARG A 113 -9.23 1.68 -6.91
CA ARG A 113 -9.00 3.06 -7.36
C ARG A 113 -8.01 3.78 -6.44
N HIS A 114 -8.11 3.55 -5.14
CA HIS A 114 -7.28 4.23 -4.13
C HIS A 114 -6.52 3.28 -3.19
N HIS A 115 -6.51 1.98 -3.48
CA HIS A 115 -5.78 0.96 -2.71
C HIS A 115 -6.20 0.82 -1.22
N PRO A 116 -7.50 0.88 -0.85
CA PRO A 116 -7.92 0.58 0.51
C PRO A 116 -7.84 -0.92 0.80
N ASP A 117 -7.69 -1.29 2.08
CA ASP A 117 -7.94 -2.66 2.50
C ASP A 117 -9.45 -2.97 2.41
N LEU A 118 -9.83 -3.73 1.39
CA LEU A 118 -11.23 -4.07 1.14
C LEU A 118 -11.85 -4.95 2.24
N ALA A 119 -11.04 -5.62 3.06
CA ALA A 119 -11.53 -6.40 4.20
C ALA A 119 -11.94 -5.51 5.38
N GLN A 120 -11.43 -4.28 5.46
CA GLN A 120 -11.74 -3.33 6.53
C GLN A 120 -12.87 -2.35 6.17
N LEU A 121 -13.28 -2.31 4.90
CA LEU A 121 -14.39 -1.44 4.49
C LEU A 121 -15.70 -1.89 5.12
N VAL A 122 -16.34 -0.95 5.82
CA VAL A 122 -17.68 -1.16 6.43
C VAL A 122 -18.82 -0.79 5.49
N SER A 123 -18.51 -0.18 4.35
CA SER A 123 -19.50 0.28 3.37
C SER A 123 -19.44 -0.55 2.07
N PRO A 124 -20.52 -1.27 1.70
CA PRO A 124 -20.56 -2.01 0.45
C PRO A 124 -20.53 -1.08 -0.79
N ILE A 125 -21.08 0.12 -0.66
CA ILE A 125 -21.09 1.13 -1.74
C ILE A 125 -19.66 1.63 -2.01
N GLU A 126 -18.86 1.78 -0.96
CA GLU A 126 -17.47 2.20 -1.08
C GLU A 126 -16.65 1.12 -1.79
N ALA A 127 -16.79 -0.15 -1.38
CA ALA A 127 -16.13 -1.27 -2.08
C ALA A 127 -16.53 -1.36 -3.56
N GLN A 128 -17.82 -1.18 -3.88
CA GLN A 128 -18.30 -1.14 -5.27
C GLN A 128 -17.69 0.02 -6.06
N SER A 129 -17.59 1.21 -5.45
CA SER A 129 -16.97 2.38 -6.07
C SER A 129 -15.49 2.13 -6.37
N GLU A 130 -14.74 1.61 -5.40
CA GLU A 130 -13.30 1.29 -5.54
C GLU A 130 -13.02 0.28 -6.65
N VAL A 131 -13.81 -0.79 -6.69
CA VAL A 131 -13.61 -1.91 -7.61
C VAL A 131 -14.17 -1.60 -9.01
N GLY A 132 -15.39 -1.07 -9.07
CA GLY A 132 -16.10 -0.78 -10.31
C GLY A 132 -15.57 0.45 -11.05
N ALA A 133 -15.27 1.54 -10.34
CA ALA A 133 -14.71 2.73 -10.99
C ALA A 133 -13.31 2.48 -11.53
N CYS A 134 -12.49 1.69 -10.82
CA CYS A 134 -11.18 1.25 -11.30
C CYS A 134 -11.32 0.52 -12.65
N ARG A 135 -12.25 -0.43 -12.75
CA ARG A 135 -12.56 -1.15 -14.00
C ARG A 135 -12.85 -0.18 -15.14
N ALA A 136 -13.83 0.70 -14.92
CA ALA A 136 -14.34 1.60 -15.96
C ALA A 136 -13.23 2.55 -16.46
N ILE A 137 -12.40 3.07 -15.55
CA ILE A 137 -11.27 3.93 -15.90
C ILE A 137 -10.25 3.17 -16.75
N LEU A 138 -9.88 1.95 -16.35
CA LEU A 138 -8.90 1.14 -17.07
C LEU A 138 -9.43 0.73 -18.45
N GLU A 139 -10.67 0.26 -18.56
CA GLU A 139 -11.28 -0.09 -19.85
C GLU A 139 -11.37 1.13 -20.78
N GLN A 140 -11.67 2.31 -20.25
CA GLN A 140 -11.69 3.55 -21.03
C GLN A 140 -10.29 3.93 -21.57
N GLN A 141 -9.25 3.81 -20.74
CA GLN A 141 -7.89 4.24 -21.09
C GLN A 141 -7.17 3.23 -21.99
N LEU A 142 -7.42 1.95 -21.76
CA LEU A 142 -6.72 0.84 -22.41
C LEU A 142 -7.49 0.24 -23.58
N ARG A 143 -8.79 0.52 -23.68
CA ARG A 143 -9.69 0.02 -24.73
C ARG A 143 -9.71 -1.50 -24.84
N HIS A 144 -9.48 -2.19 -23.73
CA HIS A 144 -9.58 -3.64 -23.60
C HIS A 144 -10.46 -4.01 -22.40
N PRO A 145 -11.17 -5.16 -22.47
CA PRO A 145 -11.90 -5.68 -21.32
C PRO A 145 -10.96 -5.93 -20.13
N MET A 146 -11.34 -5.44 -18.96
CA MET A 146 -10.59 -5.68 -17.73
C MET A 146 -11.10 -6.94 -17.05
N GLU A 147 -10.34 -8.02 -17.18
CA GLU A 147 -10.73 -9.36 -16.75
C GLU A 147 -10.17 -9.76 -15.39
N ILE A 148 -9.01 -9.20 -15.03
CA ILE A 148 -8.22 -9.59 -13.86
C ILE A 148 -8.28 -8.48 -12.81
N PHE A 149 -8.53 -8.87 -11.56
CA PHE A 149 -8.49 -8.01 -10.39
C PHE A 149 -7.48 -8.55 -9.36
N ALA A 150 -6.79 -7.67 -8.65
CA ALA A 150 -5.96 -8.02 -7.51
C ALA A 150 -6.49 -7.31 -6.26
N TYR A 151 -6.68 -8.04 -5.15
CA TYR A 151 -7.08 -7.46 -3.88
C TYR A 151 -5.89 -6.72 -3.24
N PRO A 152 -6.04 -5.45 -2.83
CA PRO A 152 -5.03 -4.77 -2.03
C PRO A 152 -4.64 -5.62 -0.82
N TYR A 153 -3.33 -5.76 -0.57
CA TYR A 153 -2.77 -6.59 0.50
C TYR A 153 -3.09 -8.10 0.42
N GLY A 154 -3.79 -8.58 -0.61
CA GLY A 154 -4.33 -9.95 -0.67
C GLY A 154 -5.49 -10.20 0.31
N HIS A 155 -5.98 -9.16 0.98
CA HIS A 155 -7.06 -9.27 1.97
C HIS A 155 -8.42 -9.24 1.28
N VAL A 156 -9.21 -10.30 1.49
CA VAL A 156 -10.53 -10.45 0.88
C VAL A 156 -11.60 -10.28 1.94
N GLY A 157 -12.40 -9.21 1.83
CA GLY A 157 -13.64 -9.02 2.59
C GLY A 157 -14.88 -9.40 1.80
N ASP A 158 -16.00 -9.61 2.49
CA ASP A 158 -17.30 -9.96 1.87
C ASP A 158 -17.74 -8.92 0.83
N TYR A 159 -17.58 -7.62 1.16
CA TYR A 159 -17.92 -6.54 0.25
C TYR A 159 -16.96 -6.47 -0.94
N GLY A 160 -15.65 -6.64 -0.72
CA GLY A 160 -14.66 -6.69 -1.80
C GLY A 160 -14.91 -7.85 -2.78
N LEU A 161 -15.20 -9.05 -2.26
CA LEU A 161 -15.55 -10.21 -3.07
C LEU A 161 -16.84 -9.98 -3.87
N SER A 162 -17.88 -9.44 -3.24
CA SER A 162 -19.15 -9.12 -3.89
C SER A 162 -18.98 -8.06 -4.97
N ALA A 163 -18.21 -7.01 -4.68
CA ALA A 163 -17.91 -5.94 -5.62
C ALA A 163 -17.13 -6.44 -6.85
N ALA A 164 -16.13 -7.30 -6.67
CA ALA A 164 -15.36 -7.88 -7.79
C ALA A 164 -16.25 -8.72 -8.71
N LYS A 165 -17.14 -9.54 -8.14
CA LYS A 165 -18.12 -10.34 -8.90
C LYS A 165 -19.11 -9.44 -9.66
N GLN A 166 -19.67 -8.44 -8.99
CA GLN A 166 -20.63 -7.51 -9.60
C GLN A 166 -20.02 -6.66 -10.71
N ALA A 167 -18.75 -6.26 -10.55
CA ALA A 167 -18.00 -5.56 -11.58
C ALA A 167 -17.63 -6.46 -12.78
N GLY A 168 -17.86 -7.78 -12.70
CA GLY A 168 -17.71 -8.73 -13.80
C GLY A 168 -16.27 -9.18 -14.06
N TYR A 169 -15.38 -9.13 -13.07
CA TYR A 169 -14.03 -9.70 -13.22
C TYR A 169 -14.11 -11.23 -13.30
N THR A 170 -13.33 -11.83 -14.19
CA THR A 170 -13.29 -13.30 -14.40
C THR A 170 -12.24 -13.97 -13.54
N TRP A 171 -11.18 -13.23 -13.16
CA TRP A 171 -10.11 -13.69 -12.29
C TRP A 171 -9.86 -12.68 -11.18
N ALA A 172 -9.63 -13.16 -9.96
CA ALA A 172 -9.23 -12.32 -8.84
C ALA A 172 -8.15 -13.03 -8.00
N VAL A 173 -7.11 -12.30 -7.58
CA VAL A 173 -5.98 -12.78 -6.77
C VAL A 173 -5.75 -11.95 -5.53
#